data_AF-A0A0A8HUX8-F1
#
_entry.id   AF-A0A0A8HUX8-F1
#
_cell.length_a   1.000
_cell.length_b   1.000
_cell.length_c   1.000
_cell.angle_alpha   90.00
_cell.angle_beta   90.00
_cell.angle_gamma   90.00
#
_symmetry.space_group_name_H-M   'P 1'
#
loop_
_entity.id
_entity.type
_entity.pdbx_description
1 polymer ?
#
loop_
_entity_poly.entity_id
_entity_poly.type
_entity_poly.pdbx_seq_one_letter_code
_entity_poly.pdbx_strand_id
1 'polypeptide(L)'
;MAHDSKRQQFIFMRNMIALPYVIFAIMLMIIVLFSPQLIWFVAITGVFMVYHVIATFIAFLLKYGKICVLLLCMTLAVVGVFAAILHAFLILHS
;
A
#
# COMPACT_ATOMS: atom_id res chain seq x y z
N MET A 1 32.40 1.13 3.42
CA MET A 1 31.22 0.64 4.19
C MET A 1 29.96 1.50 4.03
N ALA A 2 30.03 2.81 3.74
CA ALA A 2 28.83 3.66 3.55
C ALA A 2 28.08 3.47 2.20
N HIS A 3 28.70 2.80 1.22
CA HIS A 3 28.12 2.59 -0.11
C HIS A 3 27.06 1.48 -0.13
N ASP A 4 27.16 0.49 0.77
CA ASP A 4 26.21 -0.62 0.86
C ASP A 4 24.86 -0.22 1.46
N SER A 5 24.84 0.65 2.48
CA SER A 5 23.57 1.03 3.12
C SER A 5 22.66 1.84 2.19
N LYS A 6 23.22 2.72 1.35
CA LYS A 6 22.47 3.46 0.33
C LYS A 6 21.91 2.53 -0.76
N ARG A 7 22.68 1.52 -1.16
CA ARG A 7 22.25 0.52 -2.14
C ARG A 7 21.13 -0.37 -1.58
N GLN A 8 21.22 -0.80 -0.32
CA GLN A 8 20.16 -1.57 0.34
C GLN A 8 18.88 -0.76 0.53
N GLN A 9 18.97 0.53 0.88
CA GLN A 9 17.82 1.43 0.92
C GLN A 9 17.15 1.59 -0.45
N PHE A 10 17.94 1.71 -1.53
CA PHE A 10 17.40 1.82 -2.89
C PHE A 10 16.69 0.54 -3.34
N ILE A 11 17.27 -0.63 -3.04
CA ILE A 11 16.65 -1.93 -3.34
C ILE A 11 15.36 -2.10 -2.54
N PHE A 12 15.35 -1.72 -1.26
CA PHE A 12 14.16 -1.73 -0.41
C PHE A 12 13.07 -0.82 -0.98
N MET A 13 13.42 0.40 -1.37
CA MET A 13 12.47 1.36 -1.95
C MET A 13 11.86 0.84 -3.26
N ARG A 14 12.66 0.22 -4.13
CA ARG A 14 12.16 -0.33 -5.39
C ARG A 14 11.30 -1.58 -5.18
N ASN A 15 11.70 -2.47 -4.28
CA ASN A 15 11.07 -3.78 -4.13
C ASN A 15 9.90 -3.80 -3.14
N MET A 16 9.97 -3.04 -2.05
CA MET A 16 8.90 -2.96 -1.03
C MET A 16 7.98 -1.76 -1.20
N ILE A 17 8.28 -0.83 -2.11
CA ILE A 17 7.37 0.29 -2.41
C ILE A 17 6.94 0.19 -3.88
N ALA A 18 7.83 0.47 -4.84
CA ALA A 18 7.39 0.62 -6.23
C ALA A 18 6.68 -0.62 -6.80
N LEU A 19 7.25 -1.82 -6.61
CA LEU A 19 6.72 -3.06 -7.18
C LEU A 19 5.31 -3.42 -6.65
N PRO A 20 5.03 -3.40 -5.33
CA PRO A 20 3.69 -3.60 -4.79
C PRO A 20 2.64 -2.62 -5.33
N TYR A 21 3.00 -1.34 -5.50
CA TYR A 21 2.09 -0.33 -6.07
C TYR A 21 1.77 -0.60 -7.54
N VAL A 22 2.76 -1.06 -8.33
CA VAL A 22 2.53 -1.46 -9.73
C VAL A 22 1.59 -2.66 -9.79
N ILE A 23 1.82 -3.68 -8.96
CA ILE A 23 0.93 -4.85 -8.89
C ILE A 23 -0.49 -4.42 -8.49
N PHE A 24 -0.62 -3.55 -7.48
CA PHE A 24 -1.91 -3.01 -7.05
C PHE A 24 -2.63 -2.26 -8.18
N ALA A 25 -1.92 -1.42 -8.93
CA ALA A 25 -2.50 -0.70 -10.06
C ALA A 25 -2.98 -1.65 -11.17
N ILE A 26 -2.20 -2.68 -11.50
CA ILE A 26 -2.60 -3.71 -12.48
C ILE A 26 -3.85 -4.44 -11.99
N MET A 27 -3.90 -4.85 -10.72
CA MET A 27 -5.06 -5.54 -10.18
C MET A 27 -6.31 -4.66 -10.16
N LEU A 28 -6.19 -3.37 -9.80
CA LEU A 28 -7.29 -2.41 -9.90
C LEU A 28 -7.78 -2.25 -11.34
N MET A 29 -6.88 -2.16 -12.31
CA MET A 29 -7.24 -2.07 -13.72
C MET A 29 -8.05 -3.29 -14.18
N ILE A 30 -7.64 -4.50 -13.77
CA ILE A 30 -8.38 -5.73 -14.06
C ILE A 30 -9.77 -5.69 -13.44
N ILE A 31 -9.90 -5.28 -12.18
CA ILE A 31 -11.20 -5.17 -11.50
C ILE A 31 -12.12 -4.19 -12.24
N VAL A 32 -11.61 -3.02 -12.61
CA VAL A 32 -12.39 -2.00 -13.34
C VAL A 32 -12.91 -2.54 -14.68
N LEU A 33 -12.09 -3.29 -15.42
CA LEU A 33 -12.44 -3.77 -16.76
C LEU A 33 -13.40 -4.97 -16.74
N PHE A 34 -13.23 -5.89 -15.80
CA PHE A 34 -13.95 -7.18 -15.82
C PHE A 34 -15.07 -7.28 -14.79
N SER A 35 -14.94 -6.65 -13.62
CA SER A 35 -15.94 -6.73 -12.55
C SER A 35 -15.89 -5.49 -11.65
N PRO A 36 -16.49 -4.37 -12.09
CA PRO A 36 -16.43 -3.09 -11.38
C PRO A 36 -17.37 -3.03 -10.16
N GLN A 37 -17.47 -4.13 -9.41
CA GLN A 37 -18.28 -4.19 -8.20
C GLN A 37 -17.47 -3.65 -7.01
N LEU A 38 -18.10 -2.78 -6.21
CA LEU A 38 -17.48 -2.13 -5.04
C LEU A 38 -16.85 -3.12 -4.05
N ILE A 39 -17.42 -4.33 -3.90
CA ILE A 39 -16.88 -5.38 -3.04
C ILE A 39 -15.42 -5.74 -3.38
N TRP A 40 -15.06 -5.80 -4.67
CA TRP A 40 -13.71 -6.13 -5.11
C TRP A 40 -12.72 -5.01 -4.77
N PHE A 41 -13.15 -3.75 -4.90
CA PHE A 41 -12.34 -2.59 -4.51
C PHE A 41 -12.09 -2.55 -3.01
N VAL A 42 -13.09 -2.85 -2.18
CA VAL A 42 -12.93 -2.97 -0.72
C VAL A 42 -11.93 -4.07 -0.39
N ALA A 43 -12.13 -5.28 -0.95
CA ALA A 43 -11.29 -6.43 -0.65
C ALA A 43 -9.82 -6.18 -1.02
N ILE A 44 -9.55 -5.73 -2.24
CA ILE A 44 -8.16 -5.54 -2.70
C ILE A 44 -7.47 -4.38 -2.00
N THR A 45 -8.19 -3.28 -1.75
CA THR A 45 -7.63 -2.13 -1.02
C THR A 45 -7.38 -2.50 0.43
N GLY A 46 -8.23 -3.34 1.04
CA GLY A 46 -8.01 -3.88 2.38
C GLY A 46 -6.75 -4.73 2.47
N VAL A 47 -6.54 -5.66 1.53
CA VAL A 47 -5.30 -6.45 1.45
C VAL A 47 -4.07 -5.56 1.28
N PHE A 48 -4.16 -4.55 0.40
CA PHE A 48 -3.09 -3.60 0.17
C PHE A 48 -2.79 -2.72 1.40
N MET A 49 -3.82 -2.33 2.15
CA MET A 49 -3.67 -1.60 3.41
C MET A 49 -2.90 -2.42 4.44
N VAL A 50 -3.24 -3.70 4.62
CA VAL A 50 -2.53 -4.61 5.53
C VAL A 50 -1.06 -4.75 5.13
N TYR A 51 -0.78 -4.90 3.84
CA TYR A 51 0.58 -4.90 3.31
C TYR A 51 1.36 -3.63 3.72
N HIS A 52 0.75 -2.45 3.57
CA HIS A 52 1.39 -1.17 3.93
C HIS A 52 1.70 -1.04 5.41
N VAL A 53 0.79 -1.49 6.27
CA VAL A 53 1.03 -1.51 7.72
C VAL A 53 2.23 -2.39 8.06
N ILE A 54 2.29 -3.60 7.48
CA ILE A 54 3.41 -4.53 7.69
C ILE A 54 4.73 -3.93 7.15
N ALA A 55 4.70 -3.38 5.93
CA ALA A 55 5.89 -2.78 5.31
C ALA A 55 6.42 -1.59 6.13
N THR A 56 5.51 -0.76 6.66
CA THR A 56 5.86 0.37 7.55
C THR A 56 6.49 -0.13 8.85
N PHE A 57 5.94 -1.20 9.43
CA PHE A 57 6.49 -1.81 10.64
C PHE A 57 7.90 -2.39 10.41
N ILE A 58 8.12 -3.06 9.27
CA ILE A 58 9.45 -3.56 8.88
C ILE A 58 10.43 -2.39 8.70
N ALA A 59 10.02 -1.33 8.01
CA ALA A 59 10.85 -0.14 7.81
C ALA A 59 11.21 0.55 9.15
N PHE A 60 10.29 0.51 10.12
CA PHE A 60 10.52 0.98 11.48
C PHE A 60 11.56 0.12 12.22
N LEU A 61 11.43 -1.21 12.19
CA LEU A 61 12.38 -2.14 12.81
C LEU A 61 13.81 -2.00 12.24
N LEU A 62 13.91 -1.79 10.92
CA LEU A 62 15.19 -1.60 10.23
C LEU A 62 15.80 -0.20 10.43
N LYS A 63 15.17 0.67 11.25
CA LYS A 63 15.62 2.04 11.57
C LYS A 63 15.87 2.90 10.33
N TYR A 64 15.14 2.67 9.24
CA TYR A 64 15.23 3.50 8.04
C TYR A 64 14.46 4.80 8.23
N GLY A 65 14.91 5.70 9.10
CA GLY A 65 14.13 6.86 9.56
C GLY A 65 13.38 7.62 8.46
N LYS A 66 14.06 8.02 7.37
CA LYS A 66 13.42 8.72 6.25
C LYS A 66 12.38 7.88 5.49
N ILE A 67 12.69 6.61 5.25
CA ILE A 67 11.83 5.68 4.52
C ILE A 67 10.63 5.27 5.38
N CYS A 68 10.84 5.08 6.68
CA CYS A 68 9.78 4.79 7.65
C CYS A 68 8.76 5.92 7.70
N VAL A 69 9.19 7.19 7.77
CA VAL A 69 8.27 8.33 7.76
C VAL A 69 7.50 8.41 6.44
N LEU A 70 8.17 8.18 5.31
CA LEU A 70 7.51 8.13 4.00
C LEU A 70 6.45 7.02 3.93
N LEU A 71 6.79 5.80 4.36
CA LEU A 71 5.86 4.67 4.40
C LEU A 71 4.70 4.91 5.38
N LEU A 72 4.96 5.57 6.50
CA LEU A 72 3.92 5.96 7.45
C LEU A 72 2.91 6.92 6.79
N CYS A 73 3.38 7.98 6.12
CA CYS A 73 2.51 8.89 5.38
C CYS A 73 1.72 8.17 4.28
N MET A 74 2.38 7.29 3.52
CA MET A 74 1.70 6.47 2.51
C MET A 74 0.65 5.54 3.12
N THR A 75 0.94 4.94 4.27
CA THR A 75 0.00 4.07 4.98
C THR A 75 -1.23 4.85 5.43
N LEU A 76 -1.05 6.04 6.01
CA LEU A 76 -2.16 6.90 6.39
C LEU A 76 -3.04 7.27 5.18
N ALA A 77 -2.42 7.58 4.04
CA ALA A 77 -3.16 7.84 2.81
C ALA A 77 -3.96 6.61 2.34
N VAL A 78 -3.36 5.41 2.36
CA VAL A 78 -4.06 4.17 1.97
C VAL A 78 -5.18 3.82 2.94
N VAL A 79 -4.97 4.00 4.24
CA VAL A 79 -6.03 3.82 5.27
C VAL A 79 -7.19 4.79 5.01
N GLY A 80 -6.90 6.05 4.68
CA GLY A 80 -7.93 7.03 4.34
C GLY A 80 -8.74 6.64 3.09
N VAL A 81 -8.07 6.17 2.04
CA VAL A 81 -8.73 5.66 0.83
C VAL A 81 -9.58 4.43 1.15
N PHE A 82 -9.05 3.47 1.91
CA PHE A 82 -9.79 2.28 2.32
C PHE A 82 -11.05 2.65 3.12
N ALA A 83 -10.94 3.56 4.09
CA ALA A 83 -12.06 4.02 4.89
C ALA A 83 -13.14 4.67 4.03
N ALA A 84 -12.76 5.50 3.04
CA ALA A 84 -13.71 6.13 2.12
C ALA A 84 -14.45 5.10 1.25
N ILE A 85 -13.75 4.11 0.69
CA ILE A 85 -14.36 3.06 -0.14
C ILE A 85 -15.26 2.16 0.71
N LEU A 86 -14.80 1.78 1.92
CA LEU A 86 -15.59 0.97 2.84
C LEU A 86 -16.87 1.70 3.27
N HIS A 87 -16.78 2.99 3.57
CA HIS A 87 -17.94 3.80 3.91
C HIS A 87 -18.95 3.88 2.76
N ALA A 88 -18.47 4.10 1.52
CA ALA A 88 -19.33 4.08 0.34
C ALA A 88 -20.01 2.71 0.13
N PHE A 89 -19.27 1.62 0.34
CA PHE A 89 -19.81 0.26 0.25
C PHE A 89 -20.90 0.00 1.30
N LEU A 90 -20.68 0.43 2.55
CA LEU A 90 -21.65 0.26 3.63
C LEU A 90 -22.94 1.05 3.38
N ILE A 91 -22.84 2.29 2.89
CA ILE A 91 -24.03 3.11 2.55
C ILE A 91 -24.83 2.47 1.40
N LEU A 92 -24.15 1.92 0.39
CA LEU A 92 -24.82 1.32 -0.76
C LEU A 92 -25.51 -0.02 -0.43
N HIS A 93 -25.15 -0.65 0.68
CA HIS A 93 -25.66 -1.95 1.11
C HIS A 93 -26.38 -1.93 2.47
N SER A 94 -26.66 -0.75 3.03
CA SER A 94 -27.57 -0.57 4.17
C SER A 94 -29.01 -0.42 3.70
#